data_AF-A0A4P8WJS3-F1
#
_entry.id   AF-A0A4P8WJS3-F1
#
_cell.length_a   1.000
_cell.length_b   1.000
_cell.length_c   1.000
_cell.angle_alpha   90.00
_cell.angle_beta   90.00
_cell.angle_gamma   90.00
#
_symmetry.space_group_name_H-M   'P 1'
#
loop_
_entity.id
_entity.type
_entity.pdbx_description
1 polymer ?
#
loop_
_entity_poly.entity_id
_entity_poly.type
_entity_poly.pdbx_seq_one_letter_code
_entity_poly.pdbx_strand_id
1 'polypeptide(L)'
;MYDSDDDDPIVSRRALLQASAGTVGLSAVGSVRADGADGGTEAEVARQFDRDCPDATIEPGMTHCEGTTAEGCADDHPATTELQSAVADSLETQFPDANALIDAGYKPYFDTLESGDDSWSHWLSPEFIGDDEVLTPERPESVLVDNDSWRSIGVMFIATRDGEPVEPPAVYGEDEAAAEERCSPWHAHTGLPGRFAWWFYQQTYEQDYREGDLEFPCRTPCMLHVWTVDHPESVYAHDAPPAEYRDLPPADDPDFDTDAVPGEDELDWDALPDDVVPDQTPGEFTVPDPFGIGF
;
A
#
# COMPACT_ATOMS: atom_id res chain seq x y z
N MET A 1 -28.64 -70.89 1.15
CA MET A 1 -28.46 -70.58 -0.28
C MET A 1 -28.60 -69.08 -0.36
N TYR A 2 -27.52 -68.33 -0.58
CA TYR A 2 -26.73 -68.30 -1.83
C TYR A 2 -27.61 -67.83 -3.00
N ASP A 3 -27.26 -66.78 -3.74
CA ASP A 3 -26.34 -65.66 -3.46
C ASP A 3 -26.83 -64.45 -4.28
N SER A 4 -26.25 -63.26 -4.11
CA SER A 4 -26.60 -62.08 -4.92
C SER A 4 -25.47 -61.69 -5.87
N ASP A 5 -25.69 -61.93 -7.17
CA ASP A 5 -24.92 -61.39 -8.31
C ASP A 5 -25.91 -60.49 -9.10
N ASP A 6 -25.72 -59.18 -9.15
CA ASP A 6 -24.83 -58.39 -10.05
C ASP A 6 -25.45 -58.08 -11.42
N ASP A 7 -25.70 -56.78 -11.67
CA ASP A 7 -25.46 -56.06 -12.95
C ASP A 7 -26.07 -54.63 -12.88
N ASP A 8 -25.23 -53.65 -12.52
CA ASP A 8 -25.37 -52.25 -12.95
C ASP A 8 -24.91 -52.18 -14.43
N PRO A 9 -25.40 -51.27 -15.32
CA PRO A 9 -24.86 -49.89 -15.23
C PRO A 9 -25.63 -48.71 -15.90
N ILE A 10 -25.17 -47.48 -15.55
CA ILE A 10 -25.07 -46.26 -16.38
C ILE A 10 -26.28 -45.29 -16.52
N VAL A 11 -26.17 -44.16 -15.80
CA VAL A 11 -26.31 -42.73 -16.20
C VAL A 11 -27.46 -42.29 -17.15
N SER A 12 -28.32 -41.36 -16.70
CA SER A 12 -28.21 -39.92 -17.07
C SER A 12 -29.33 -38.99 -16.57
N ARG A 13 -29.00 -37.70 -16.43
CA ARG A 13 -29.89 -36.58 -16.10
C ARG A 13 -30.78 -36.18 -17.29
N ARG A 14 -32.12 -36.24 -17.16
CA ARG A 14 -33.07 -35.12 -17.47
C ARG A 14 -34.55 -35.50 -17.32
N ALA A 15 -35.33 -34.48 -16.94
CA ALA A 15 -36.81 -34.44 -16.88
C ALA A 15 -37.43 -35.39 -15.83
N LEU A 16 -38.24 -34.90 -14.88
CA LEU A 16 -39.38 -34.01 -15.11
C LEU A 16 -39.61 -33.01 -13.97
N LEU A 17 -39.97 -31.78 -14.34
CA LEU A 17 -40.58 -30.80 -13.45
C LEU A 17 -42.03 -31.21 -13.15
N GLN A 18 -42.49 -31.07 -11.91
CA GLN A 18 -43.89 -30.72 -11.68
C GLN A 18 -44.05 -29.82 -10.45
N ALA A 19 -44.41 -28.57 -10.71
CA ALA A 19 -44.73 -27.60 -9.68
C ALA A 19 -46.15 -27.80 -9.14
N SER A 20 -46.37 -27.44 -7.88
CA SER A 20 -47.69 -27.13 -7.34
C SER A 20 -47.62 -25.81 -6.58
N ALA A 21 -48.48 -24.87 -6.97
CA ALA A 21 -48.50 -23.51 -6.43
C ALA A 21 -49.44 -23.40 -5.24
N GLY A 22 -49.06 -22.59 -4.25
CA GLY A 22 -49.92 -22.14 -3.16
C GLY A 22 -49.80 -20.64 -2.99
N THR A 23 -50.86 -19.89 -3.32
CA THR A 23 -50.90 -18.43 -3.23
C THR A 23 -51.51 -17.97 -1.90
N VAL A 24 -50.78 -17.15 -1.16
CA VAL A 24 -51.35 -16.23 -0.17
C VAL A 24 -50.75 -14.85 -0.45
N GLY A 25 -51.59 -13.84 -0.66
CA GLY A 25 -51.17 -12.47 -0.90
C GLY A 25 -51.60 -11.55 0.24
N LEU A 26 -50.67 -10.75 0.73
CA LEU A 26 -50.93 -9.51 1.47
C LEU A 26 -49.98 -8.43 0.92
N SER A 27 -50.51 -7.24 0.68
CA SER A 27 -49.83 -6.17 -0.07
C SER A 27 -49.13 -5.15 0.83
N ALA A 28 -48.02 -4.63 0.29
CA ALA A 28 -47.43 -3.29 0.51
C ALA A 28 -46.69 -3.06 1.86
N VAL A 29 -45.51 -2.43 1.94
CA VAL A 29 -44.59 -1.82 0.93
C VAL A 29 -43.13 -2.16 1.30
N GLY A 30 -42.20 -2.19 0.33
CA GLY A 30 -40.75 -2.12 0.58
C GLY A 30 -40.02 -3.46 0.56
N SER A 31 -39.69 -3.96 -0.63
CA SER A 31 -39.01 -5.24 -0.81
C SER A 31 -37.50 -5.13 -0.55
N VAL A 32 -37.06 -5.52 0.65
CA VAL A 32 -35.71 -6.09 0.82
C VAL A 32 -35.69 -7.44 0.12
N ARG A 33 -34.79 -7.61 -0.85
CA ARG A 33 -34.53 -8.91 -1.48
C ARG A 33 -33.23 -9.44 -0.90
N ALA A 34 -33.33 -10.45 -0.04
CA ALA A 34 -32.20 -11.30 0.28
C ALA A 34 -32.12 -12.35 -0.84
N ASP A 35 -31.19 -12.15 -1.77
CA ASP A 35 -30.67 -13.25 -2.59
C ASP A 35 -29.48 -13.88 -1.84
N GLY A 36 -29.31 -15.20 -1.99
CA GLY A 36 -28.49 -15.99 -1.07
C GLY A 36 -26.99 -15.99 -1.37
N ALA A 37 -26.22 -16.06 -0.28
CA ALA A 37 -24.83 -16.51 -0.15
C ALA A 37 -24.06 -16.92 -1.42
N ASP A 38 -23.09 -16.09 -1.81
CA ASP A 38 -21.71 -16.49 -2.06
C ASP A 38 -20.80 -15.24 -1.88
N GLY A 39 -19.62 -15.42 -1.25
CA GLY A 39 -18.52 -14.45 -1.10
C GLY A 39 -18.83 -12.95 -1.01
N GLY A 40 -18.82 -12.39 0.20
CA GLY A 40 -18.63 -10.94 0.36
C GLY A 40 -17.26 -10.55 -0.20
N THR A 41 -17.23 -9.64 -1.18
CA THR A 41 -16.02 -9.23 -1.90
C THR A 41 -15.53 -7.87 -1.42
N GLU A 42 -14.23 -7.59 -1.55
CA GLU A 42 -13.60 -6.32 -1.12
C GLU A 42 -14.34 -5.08 -1.66
N ALA A 43 -14.95 -5.23 -2.84
CA ALA A 43 -15.77 -4.22 -3.48
C ALA A 43 -17.01 -3.77 -2.67
N GLU A 44 -17.48 -4.50 -1.64
CA GLU A 44 -18.50 -4.00 -0.71
C GLU A 44 -17.92 -3.23 0.48
N VAL A 45 -16.70 -3.58 0.91
CA VAL A 45 -15.96 -2.87 1.96
C VAL A 45 -15.53 -1.49 1.46
N ALA A 46 -14.90 -1.41 0.29
CA ALA A 46 -14.51 -0.14 -0.34
C ALA A 46 -15.70 0.82 -0.52
N ARG A 47 -16.85 0.31 -1.02
CA ARG A 47 -18.11 1.07 -1.17
C ARG A 47 -18.71 1.62 0.15
N GLN A 48 -18.18 1.23 1.32
CA GLN A 48 -18.51 1.85 2.60
C GLN A 48 -17.57 3.02 2.93
N PHE A 49 -16.28 2.92 2.59
CA PHE A 49 -15.26 3.95 2.79
C PHE A 49 -15.32 5.09 1.76
N ASP A 50 -15.74 4.82 0.52
CA ASP A 50 -15.63 5.78 -0.60
C ASP A 50 -16.87 6.69 -0.81
N ARG A 51 -17.79 6.76 0.16
CA ARG A 51 -19.14 7.31 -0.09
C ARG A 51 -19.21 8.78 -0.51
N ASP A 52 -18.19 9.57 -0.19
CA ASP A 52 -18.08 10.99 -0.56
C ASP A 52 -16.76 11.30 -1.33
N CYS A 53 -16.03 10.26 -1.79
CA CYS A 53 -14.75 10.38 -2.48
C CYS A 53 -14.89 10.01 -3.98
N PRO A 54 -15.09 10.96 -4.90
CA PRO A 54 -15.40 10.64 -6.31
C PRO A 54 -14.22 10.06 -7.11
N ASP A 55 -12.99 10.34 -6.70
CA ASP A 55 -11.75 9.92 -7.37
C ASP A 55 -11.13 8.65 -6.74
N ALA A 56 -11.77 8.10 -5.71
CA ALA A 56 -11.35 6.89 -5.02
C ALA A 56 -11.47 5.63 -5.90
N THR A 57 -10.46 4.75 -5.84
CA THR A 57 -10.47 3.45 -6.55
C THR A 57 -10.26 2.29 -5.58
N ILE A 58 -10.75 1.11 -5.96
CA ILE A 58 -10.53 -0.14 -5.20
C ILE A 58 -9.13 -0.67 -5.49
N GLU A 59 -8.78 -0.73 -6.78
CA GLU A 59 -7.45 -1.09 -7.27
C GLU A 59 -6.44 0.05 -6.99
N PRO A 60 -5.12 -0.24 -6.96
CA PRO A 60 -4.08 0.78 -6.97
C PRO A 60 -4.35 1.88 -7.99
N GLY A 61 -4.08 3.12 -7.60
CA GLY A 61 -4.45 4.28 -8.38
C GLY A 61 -3.90 5.56 -7.76
N MET A 62 -3.53 6.49 -8.63
CA MET A 62 -2.96 7.78 -8.25
C MET A 62 -3.64 8.92 -9.01
N THR A 63 -3.38 10.15 -8.57
CA THR A 63 -3.67 11.36 -9.32
C THR A 63 -2.56 12.38 -9.11
N HIS A 64 -2.22 13.15 -10.14
CA HIS A 64 -1.25 14.25 -9.98
C HIS A 64 -1.76 15.28 -8.98
N CYS A 65 -0.86 15.82 -8.17
CA CYS A 65 -1.18 16.90 -7.25
C CYS A 65 -1.44 18.22 -7.99
N GLU A 66 -2.12 19.17 -7.33
CA GLU A 66 -2.45 20.45 -7.94
C GLU A 66 -1.17 21.24 -8.24
N GLY A 67 -0.99 21.70 -9.49
CA GLY A 67 0.20 22.43 -9.92
C GLY A 67 1.44 21.55 -10.23
N THR A 68 1.32 20.23 -10.15
CA THR A 68 2.42 19.28 -10.40
C THR A 68 2.32 18.70 -11.83
N THR A 69 3.45 18.23 -12.38
CA THR A 69 3.54 17.63 -13.70
C THR A 69 4.80 16.78 -13.86
N ALA A 70 4.65 15.61 -14.47
CA ALA A 70 5.76 14.76 -14.89
C ALA A 70 6.25 15.04 -16.33
N GLU A 71 5.56 15.91 -17.10
CA GLU A 71 5.86 16.10 -18.53
C GLU A 71 7.26 16.67 -18.82
N GLY A 72 7.82 17.45 -17.89
CA GLY A 72 9.19 17.99 -17.96
C GLY A 72 10.26 17.12 -17.30
N CYS A 73 9.88 15.97 -16.73
CA CYS A 73 10.81 15.09 -16.03
C CYS A 73 11.66 14.26 -16.99
N ALA A 74 12.96 14.17 -16.72
CA ALA A 74 13.91 13.34 -17.42
C ALA A 74 14.93 12.76 -16.42
N ASP A 75 15.19 11.46 -16.52
CA ASP A 75 16.08 10.73 -15.61
C ASP A 75 17.55 11.19 -15.74
N ASP A 76 17.95 11.63 -16.95
CA ASP A 76 19.30 12.15 -17.25
C ASP A 76 19.45 13.67 -17.00
N HIS A 77 18.42 14.33 -16.47
CA HIS A 77 18.52 15.74 -16.08
C HIS A 77 19.44 15.89 -14.84
N PRO A 78 20.36 16.87 -14.80
CA PRO A 78 21.35 16.97 -13.71
C PRO A 78 20.76 17.01 -12.30
N ALA A 79 19.60 17.67 -12.10
CA ALA A 79 18.94 17.71 -10.80
C ALA A 79 18.29 16.35 -10.42
N THR A 80 17.82 15.57 -11.41
CA THR A 80 17.35 14.19 -11.18
C THR A 80 18.50 13.31 -10.73
N THR A 81 19.62 13.35 -11.47
CA THR A 81 20.82 12.58 -11.12
C THR A 81 21.42 13.00 -9.78
N GLU A 82 21.42 14.30 -9.44
CA GLU A 82 21.89 14.81 -8.14
C GLU A 82 20.99 14.31 -6.99
N LEU A 83 19.67 14.42 -7.14
CA LEU A 83 18.70 13.89 -6.17
C LEU A 83 18.84 12.37 -5.99
N GLN A 84 18.85 11.61 -7.09
CA GLN A 84 18.98 10.15 -7.05
C GLN A 84 20.32 9.71 -6.41
N SER A 85 21.42 10.42 -6.71
CA SER A 85 22.72 10.13 -6.08
C SER A 85 22.71 10.41 -4.59
N ALA A 86 22.11 11.52 -4.15
CA ALA A 86 22.01 11.86 -2.73
C ALA A 86 21.11 10.87 -1.96
N VAL A 87 20.03 10.39 -2.58
CA VAL A 87 19.21 9.30 -2.03
C VAL A 87 20.02 8.01 -1.94
N ALA A 88 20.75 7.63 -3.00
CA ALA A 88 21.60 6.43 -2.99
C ALA A 88 22.69 6.48 -1.92
N ASP A 89 23.40 7.62 -1.77
CA ASP A 89 24.38 7.83 -0.70
C ASP A 89 23.73 7.71 0.69
N SER A 90 22.52 8.24 0.88
CA SER A 90 21.78 8.16 2.15
C SER A 90 21.35 6.73 2.48
N LEU A 91 20.84 5.98 1.49
CA LEU A 91 20.52 4.57 1.67
C LEU A 91 21.79 3.74 1.94
N GLU A 92 22.87 3.89 1.18
CA GLU A 92 24.11 3.12 1.41
C GLU A 92 24.73 3.39 2.80
N THR A 93 24.64 4.63 3.31
CA THR A 93 25.40 5.05 4.50
C THR A 93 24.60 5.20 5.79
N GLN A 94 23.29 5.41 5.71
CA GLN A 94 22.42 5.63 6.87
C GLN A 94 21.30 4.58 6.98
N PHE A 95 20.71 4.18 5.85
CA PHE A 95 19.51 3.34 5.80
C PHE A 95 19.65 2.12 4.84
N PRO A 96 20.70 1.28 4.93
CA PRO A 96 20.99 0.24 3.92
C PRO A 96 20.02 -0.94 3.89
N ASP A 97 19.31 -1.18 4.98
CA ASP A 97 18.47 -2.37 5.20
C ASP A 97 17.47 -2.16 6.35
N ALA A 98 16.56 -3.12 6.51
CA ALA A 98 15.55 -3.14 7.57
C ALA A 98 16.12 -2.99 8.99
N ASN A 99 17.31 -3.54 9.27
CA ASN A 99 17.95 -3.42 10.58
C ASN A 99 18.32 -1.95 10.88
N ALA A 100 18.97 -1.27 9.93
CA ALA A 100 19.29 0.15 10.07
C ALA A 100 18.05 1.05 10.20
N LEU A 101 16.95 0.69 9.52
CA LEU A 101 15.68 1.41 9.62
C LEU A 101 15.03 1.29 11.00
N ILE A 102 15.05 0.09 11.60
CA ILE A 102 14.60 -0.15 12.98
C ILE A 102 15.42 0.70 13.97
N ASP A 103 16.75 0.66 13.86
CA ASP A 103 17.66 1.44 14.71
C ASP A 103 17.45 2.96 14.58
N ALA A 104 17.11 3.42 13.38
CA ALA A 104 16.75 4.82 13.09
C ALA A 104 15.31 5.19 13.50
N GLY A 105 14.51 4.26 14.02
CA GLY A 105 13.17 4.50 14.52
C GLY A 105 12.05 4.53 13.47
N TYR A 106 12.35 4.14 12.22
CA TYR A 106 11.33 3.97 11.19
C TYR A 106 10.33 2.87 11.58
N LYS A 107 9.13 2.98 11.03
CA LYS A 107 8.02 2.06 11.27
C LYS A 107 7.57 1.42 9.95
N PRO A 108 7.64 0.07 9.85
CA PRO A 108 7.18 -0.61 8.66
C PRO A 108 5.66 -0.42 8.51
N TYR A 109 5.23 -0.13 7.30
CA TYR A 109 3.92 -0.51 6.83
C TYR A 109 4.10 -1.33 5.56
N PHE A 110 3.82 -2.62 5.65
CA PHE A 110 3.65 -3.43 4.46
C PHE A 110 2.40 -2.93 3.73
N ASP A 111 2.41 -2.91 2.39
CA ASP A 111 1.25 -2.49 1.61
C ASP A 111 0.19 -3.58 1.60
N THR A 112 -0.54 -3.64 2.73
CA THR A 112 -1.33 -4.79 3.23
C THR A 112 -2.53 -5.24 2.38
N LEU A 113 -2.65 -4.76 1.15
CA LEU A 113 -3.63 -5.20 0.15
C LEU A 113 -2.97 -5.58 -1.20
N GLU A 114 -1.66 -5.43 -1.35
CA GLU A 114 -0.94 -5.98 -2.51
C GLU A 114 -0.83 -7.51 -2.39
N SER A 115 -0.95 -8.19 -3.54
CA SER A 115 -0.94 -9.65 -3.60
C SER A 115 -0.16 -10.13 -4.83
N GLY A 116 1.10 -10.48 -4.61
CA GLY A 116 2.01 -10.98 -5.63
C GLY A 116 3.38 -11.35 -5.05
N ASP A 117 4.14 -12.16 -5.80
CA ASP A 117 5.47 -12.66 -5.41
C ASP A 117 6.61 -11.63 -5.59
N ASP A 118 6.28 -10.36 -5.89
CA ASP A 118 7.23 -9.27 -6.17
C ASP A 118 7.22 -8.25 -5.00
N SER A 119 7.05 -8.69 -3.75
CA SER A 119 6.69 -7.80 -2.65
C SER A 119 7.81 -6.81 -2.26
N TRP A 120 7.37 -5.66 -1.77
CA TRP A 120 8.20 -4.57 -1.24
C TRP A 120 7.41 -3.91 -0.11
N SER A 121 8.06 -3.08 0.68
CA SER A 121 7.42 -2.39 1.82
C SER A 121 7.89 -0.95 1.95
N HIS A 122 7.01 -0.13 2.49
CA HIS A 122 7.35 1.21 2.91
C HIS A 122 7.66 1.24 4.40
N TRP A 123 8.62 2.08 4.76
CA TRP A 123 9.06 2.30 6.13
C TRP A 123 9.00 3.80 6.40
N LEU A 124 8.10 4.24 7.28
CA LEU A 124 7.85 5.65 7.57
C LEU A 124 8.67 6.14 8.76
N SER A 125 9.14 7.38 8.71
CA SER A 125 9.77 8.06 9.85
C SER A 125 8.77 8.98 10.54
N PRO A 126 8.27 8.65 11.76
CA PRO A 126 7.46 9.57 12.56
C PRO A 126 8.24 10.80 13.05
N GLU A 127 9.57 10.85 12.87
CA GLU A 127 10.38 12.03 13.18
C GLU A 127 10.42 13.03 12.01
N PHE A 128 10.31 12.54 10.76
CA PHE A 128 10.47 13.37 9.56
C PHE A 128 9.13 13.73 8.90
N ILE A 129 8.10 12.88 9.06
CA ILE A 129 6.74 13.20 8.61
C ILE A 129 6.22 14.43 9.36
N GLY A 130 5.79 15.43 8.59
CA GLY A 130 5.27 16.68 9.13
C GLY A 130 6.33 17.62 9.71
N ASP A 131 7.62 17.44 9.44
CA ASP A 131 8.65 18.38 9.88
C ASP A 131 8.77 19.63 8.95
N ASP A 132 9.74 20.52 9.21
CA ASP A 132 9.88 21.76 8.45
C ASP A 132 10.45 21.56 7.03
N GLU A 133 11.10 20.42 6.75
CA GLU A 133 11.80 20.08 5.52
C GLU A 133 10.94 19.12 4.66
N VAL A 134 11.08 19.18 3.34
CA VAL A 134 10.44 18.26 2.37
C VAL A 134 11.45 18.07 1.24
N LEU A 135 11.51 16.88 0.64
CA LEU A 135 12.46 16.57 -0.45
C LEU A 135 13.94 16.63 0.01
N THR A 136 14.24 16.07 1.19
CA THR A 136 15.58 16.07 1.80
C THR A 136 16.16 14.66 1.85
N PRO A 137 17.10 14.28 0.96
CA PRO A 137 17.57 12.89 0.80
C PRO A 137 18.19 12.25 2.05
N GLU A 138 18.78 13.05 2.92
CA GLU A 138 19.39 12.60 4.17
C GLU A 138 18.35 12.24 5.25
N ARG A 139 17.08 12.63 5.07
CA ARG A 139 15.97 12.52 6.03
C ARG A 139 14.63 12.20 5.34
N PRO A 140 14.55 11.12 4.52
CA PRO A 140 13.34 10.83 3.75
C PRO A 140 12.18 10.45 4.66
N GLU A 141 10.97 10.94 4.37
CA GLU A 141 9.79 10.65 5.20
C GLU A 141 9.37 9.16 5.11
N SER A 142 9.67 8.51 3.98
CA SER A 142 9.58 7.06 3.80
C SER A 142 10.81 6.48 3.07
N VAL A 143 11.29 5.32 3.52
CA VAL A 143 12.22 4.45 2.80
C VAL A 143 11.45 3.28 2.19
N LEU A 144 11.89 2.79 1.02
CA LEU A 144 11.27 1.70 0.27
C LEU A 144 12.22 0.49 0.34
N VAL A 145 11.73 -0.64 0.82
CA VAL A 145 12.52 -1.84 1.11
C VAL A 145 12.04 -3.00 0.24
N ASP A 146 12.99 -3.70 -0.36
CA ASP A 146 12.77 -4.97 -1.05
C ASP A 146 12.56 -6.08 -0.02
N ASN A 147 11.41 -6.76 -0.02
CA ASN A 147 11.10 -7.71 1.05
C ASN A 147 11.86 -9.04 0.91
N ASP A 148 12.38 -9.36 -0.27
CA ASP A 148 13.23 -10.54 -0.49
C ASP A 148 14.64 -10.32 0.08
N SER A 149 15.35 -9.28 -0.40
CA SER A 149 16.73 -8.99 0.01
C SER A 149 16.84 -8.20 1.32
N TRP A 150 15.74 -7.62 1.81
CA TRP A 150 15.66 -6.72 2.97
C TRP A 150 16.47 -5.43 2.81
N ARG A 151 16.87 -5.10 1.58
CA ARG A 151 17.64 -3.90 1.21
C ARG A 151 16.73 -2.72 0.88
N SER A 152 17.19 -1.51 1.21
CA SER A 152 16.53 -0.29 0.75
C SER A 152 16.79 -0.05 -0.75
N ILE A 153 15.72 0.13 -1.52
CA ILE A 153 15.73 0.25 -3.00
C ILE A 153 15.27 1.63 -3.52
N GLY A 154 14.80 2.50 -2.63
CA GLY A 154 14.36 3.85 -2.95
C GLY A 154 13.83 4.59 -1.72
N VAL A 155 13.28 5.78 -1.95
CA VAL A 155 12.56 6.57 -0.95
C VAL A 155 11.26 7.09 -1.54
N MET A 156 10.27 7.34 -0.67
CA MET A 156 9.10 8.14 -1.02
C MET A 156 9.09 9.37 -0.12
N PHE A 157 9.21 10.56 -0.73
CA PHE A 157 9.04 11.80 0.00
C PHE A 157 7.56 12.11 0.21
N ILE A 158 7.20 12.71 1.34
CA ILE A 158 5.81 13.03 1.71
C ILE A 158 5.68 14.52 2.03
N ALA A 159 4.96 15.26 1.18
CA ALA A 159 4.79 16.71 1.33
C ALA A 159 3.77 17.07 2.42
N THR A 160 4.22 17.00 3.67
CA THR A 160 3.49 17.43 4.87
C THR A 160 4.32 18.43 5.69
N ARG A 161 3.67 19.22 6.55
CA ARG A 161 4.29 20.05 7.60
C ARG A 161 3.29 20.26 8.72
N ASP A 162 3.74 20.16 9.98
CA ASP A 162 2.88 20.14 11.17
C ASP A 162 1.76 19.06 11.07
N GLY A 163 2.03 17.94 10.39
CA GLY A 163 1.06 16.87 10.07
C GLY A 163 0.09 17.18 8.90
N GLU A 164 0.06 18.41 8.41
CA GLU A 164 -0.88 18.86 7.36
C GLU A 164 -0.25 18.78 5.95
N PRO A 165 -0.99 18.38 4.90
CA PRO A 165 -0.49 18.40 3.52
C PRO A 165 -0.11 19.81 3.05
N VAL A 166 1.04 19.94 2.37
CA VAL A 166 1.54 21.21 1.80
C VAL A 166 1.64 21.16 0.27
N GLU A 167 1.84 22.32 -0.36
CA GLU A 167 2.19 22.39 -1.79
C GLU A 167 3.60 21.79 -1.98
N PRO A 168 3.76 20.74 -2.82
CA PRO A 168 5.04 20.06 -2.97
C PRO A 168 6.03 20.87 -3.83
N PRO A 169 7.32 20.92 -3.45
CA PRO A 169 8.36 21.58 -4.25
C PRO A 169 8.58 20.86 -5.59
N ALA A 170 8.98 21.56 -6.64
CA ALA A 170 9.46 20.86 -7.84
C ALA A 170 10.87 20.29 -7.61
N VAL A 171 11.21 19.21 -8.31
CA VAL A 171 12.60 18.75 -8.41
C VAL A 171 13.44 19.79 -9.14
N TYR A 172 12.88 20.37 -10.21
CA TYR A 172 13.49 21.48 -10.95
C TYR A 172 12.45 22.28 -11.76
N GLY A 173 12.84 23.46 -12.23
CA GLY A 173 11.99 24.35 -13.03
C GLY A 173 10.99 25.17 -12.20
N GLU A 174 11.41 25.68 -11.04
CA GLU A 174 10.60 26.62 -10.24
C GLU A 174 10.67 28.06 -10.74
N ASP A 175 11.79 28.46 -11.35
CA ASP A 175 11.95 29.79 -11.94
C ASP A 175 11.09 29.95 -13.22
N GLU A 176 10.48 31.13 -13.40
CA GLU A 176 9.68 31.46 -14.60
C GLU A 176 10.42 31.22 -15.93
N ALA A 177 11.76 31.29 -15.92
CA ALA A 177 12.60 31.06 -17.10
C ALA A 177 12.78 29.58 -17.47
N ALA A 178 12.46 28.65 -16.56
CA ALA A 178 12.59 27.21 -16.72
C ALA A 178 11.24 26.47 -16.53
N ALA A 179 10.12 27.19 -16.46
CA ALA A 179 8.79 26.62 -16.25
C ALA A 179 8.33 25.67 -17.39
N GLU A 180 8.88 25.81 -18.60
CA GLU A 180 8.66 24.85 -19.72
C GLU A 180 9.38 23.51 -19.50
N GLU A 181 10.35 23.46 -18.58
CA GLU A 181 11.13 22.29 -18.17
C GLU A 181 10.78 21.85 -16.74
N ARG A 182 9.65 22.31 -16.15
CA ARG A 182 9.27 22.00 -14.76
C ARG A 182 9.05 20.50 -14.58
N CYS A 183 9.79 19.91 -13.65
CA CYS A 183 9.60 18.53 -13.21
C CYS A 183 9.11 18.51 -11.75
N SER A 184 7.88 18.07 -11.58
CA SER A 184 7.22 17.92 -10.28
C SER A 184 6.32 16.67 -10.38
N PRO A 185 6.87 15.45 -10.31
CA PRO A 185 6.11 14.22 -10.57
C PRO A 185 5.28 13.74 -9.36
N TRP A 186 5.05 14.63 -8.38
CA TRP A 186 4.26 14.37 -7.19
C TRP A 186 2.82 13.99 -7.50
N HIS A 187 2.34 12.99 -6.79
CA HIS A 187 1.02 12.40 -6.94
C HIS A 187 0.44 12.04 -5.55
N ALA A 188 -0.87 11.91 -5.46
CA ALA A 188 -1.54 11.34 -4.29
C ALA A 188 -2.14 10.00 -4.66
N HIS A 189 -2.04 8.99 -3.79
CA HIS A 189 -2.70 7.71 -3.96
C HIS A 189 -4.21 7.88 -3.72
N THR A 190 -5.01 7.43 -4.68
CA THR A 190 -6.48 7.38 -4.61
C THR A 190 -7.02 5.95 -4.52
N GLY A 191 -6.17 4.96 -4.79
CA GLY A 191 -6.45 3.54 -4.57
C GLY A 191 -6.57 3.16 -3.10
N LEU A 192 -7.41 2.15 -2.82
CA LEU A 192 -7.63 1.62 -1.48
C LEU A 192 -6.33 1.18 -0.79
N PRO A 193 -5.35 0.50 -1.45
CA PRO A 193 -4.10 0.09 -0.80
C PRO A 193 -3.34 1.27 -0.16
N GLY A 194 -2.90 2.25 -0.96
CA GLY A 194 -2.15 3.41 -0.45
C GLY A 194 -2.95 4.29 0.53
N ARG A 195 -4.27 4.45 0.34
CA ARG A 195 -5.13 5.19 1.28
C ARG A 195 -5.30 4.47 2.62
N PHE A 196 -5.48 3.15 2.58
CA PHE A 196 -5.59 2.33 3.78
C PHE A 196 -4.26 2.27 4.52
N ALA A 197 -3.15 2.12 3.81
CA ALA A 197 -1.81 2.13 4.37
C ALA A 197 -1.49 3.43 5.11
N TRP A 198 -1.75 4.59 4.48
CA TRP A 198 -1.61 5.89 5.13
C TRP A 198 -2.52 6.04 6.35
N TRP A 199 -3.82 5.72 6.23
CA TRP A 199 -4.75 5.74 7.36
C TRP A 199 -4.29 4.83 8.50
N PHE A 200 -3.82 3.62 8.20
CA PHE A 200 -3.30 2.67 9.18
C PHE A 200 -2.07 3.22 9.91
N TYR A 201 -1.15 3.88 9.20
CA TYR A 201 -0.03 4.58 9.82
C TYR A 201 -0.49 5.63 10.83
N GLN A 202 -1.41 6.53 10.43
CA GLN A 202 -1.92 7.58 11.30
C GLN A 202 -2.59 7.01 12.56
N GLN A 203 -3.46 6.00 12.38
CA GLN A 203 -4.15 5.38 13.51
C GLN A 203 -3.22 4.60 14.45
N THR A 204 -2.13 4.04 13.94
CA THR A 204 -1.23 3.17 14.71
C THR A 204 -0.11 3.95 15.40
N TYR A 205 0.57 4.82 14.65
CA TYR A 205 1.80 5.47 15.07
C TYR A 205 1.59 6.92 15.53
N GLU A 206 0.72 7.70 14.85
CA GLU A 206 0.32 9.05 15.30
C GLU A 206 -0.78 8.99 16.38
N GLN A 207 -1.58 7.92 16.37
CA GLN A 207 -2.60 7.57 17.37
C GLN A 207 -3.85 8.46 17.33
N ASP A 208 -4.23 8.93 16.15
CA ASP A 208 -5.37 9.82 15.87
C ASP A 208 -6.70 9.40 16.51
N TYR A 209 -6.96 8.09 16.65
CA TYR A 209 -8.09 7.55 17.40
C TYR A 209 -8.22 8.09 18.84
N ARG A 210 -7.12 8.54 19.45
CA ARG A 210 -7.08 9.14 20.81
C ARG A 210 -7.63 10.56 20.83
N GLU A 211 -7.45 11.29 19.73
CA GLU A 211 -8.04 12.62 19.52
C GLU A 211 -9.49 12.49 19.03
N GLY A 212 -9.83 11.30 18.51
CA GLY A 212 -11.17 10.92 18.06
C GLY A 212 -11.32 11.00 16.54
N ASP A 213 -10.22 11.19 15.81
CA ASP A 213 -10.21 11.10 14.36
C ASP A 213 -10.05 9.65 13.91
N LEU A 214 -11.01 9.23 13.08
CA LEU A 214 -11.12 7.91 12.46
C LEU A 214 -11.54 8.07 10.99
N GLU A 215 -11.45 9.29 10.44
CA GLU A 215 -11.88 9.58 9.08
C GLU A 215 -10.99 8.84 8.08
N PHE A 216 -11.61 8.11 7.15
CA PHE A 216 -10.87 7.42 6.11
C PHE A 216 -10.62 8.41 4.96
N PRO A 217 -9.35 8.72 4.63
CA PRO A 217 -9.05 9.81 3.72
C PRO A 217 -9.49 9.48 2.28
N CYS A 218 -9.88 10.50 1.51
CA CYS A 218 -10.18 10.32 0.08
C CYS A 218 -8.94 10.10 -0.79
N ARG A 219 -7.76 10.50 -0.31
CA ARG A 219 -6.44 10.35 -0.94
C ARG A 219 -5.33 10.57 0.10
N THR A 220 -4.12 10.11 -0.18
CA THR A 220 -2.93 10.44 0.64
C THR A 220 -2.49 11.91 0.46
N PRO A 221 -1.54 12.42 1.27
CA PRO A 221 -0.76 13.61 0.95
C PRO A 221 -0.03 13.47 -0.40
N CYS A 222 0.54 14.56 -0.90
CA CYS A 222 1.37 14.49 -2.10
C CYS A 222 2.67 13.73 -1.81
N MET A 223 2.93 12.70 -2.61
CA MET A 223 4.03 11.75 -2.48
C MET A 223 4.92 11.77 -3.74
N LEU A 224 6.21 11.50 -3.55
CA LEU A 224 7.21 11.42 -4.62
C LEU A 224 8.16 10.25 -4.38
N HIS A 225 8.00 9.19 -5.15
CA HIS A 225 8.93 8.07 -5.24
C HIS A 225 10.23 8.49 -5.94
N VAL A 226 11.38 8.02 -5.45
CA VAL A 226 12.70 8.13 -6.07
C VAL A 226 13.44 6.80 -5.90
N TRP A 227 13.60 6.07 -7.00
CA TRP A 227 14.25 4.75 -7.02
C TRP A 227 15.78 4.87 -7.21
N THR A 228 16.55 4.08 -6.46
CA THR A 228 18.02 4.01 -6.59
C THR A 228 18.50 2.82 -7.43
N VAL A 229 17.62 1.84 -7.65
CA VAL A 229 17.79 0.77 -8.64
C VAL A 229 17.19 1.18 -10.00
N ASP A 230 17.62 0.53 -11.09
CA ASP A 230 17.15 0.83 -12.44
C ASP A 230 15.64 0.57 -12.56
N HIS A 231 14.85 1.58 -12.97
CA HIS A 231 13.42 1.44 -13.20
C HIS A 231 13.08 1.61 -14.70
N PRO A 232 12.30 0.70 -15.33
CA PRO A 232 12.05 0.74 -16.78
C PRO A 232 11.17 1.91 -17.25
N GLU A 233 10.43 2.55 -16.34
CA GLU A 233 9.57 3.71 -16.66
C GLU A 233 10.23 5.08 -16.40
N SER A 234 10.71 5.34 -15.18
CA SER A 234 11.47 6.53 -14.77
C SER A 234 12.00 6.33 -13.33
N VAL A 235 13.01 7.09 -12.92
CA VAL A 235 13.43 7.25 -11.51
C VAL A 235 12.27 7.65 -10.59
N TYR A 236 11.24 8.33 -11.14
CA TYR A 236 10.05 8.80 -10.43
C TYR A 236 8.79 7.92 -10.63
N ALA A 237 8.96 6.67 -11.05
CA ALA A 237 7.83 5.76 -11.22
C ALA A 237 7.06 5.53 -9.91
N HIS A 238 5.74 5.34 -10.03
CA HIS A 238 4.84 5.10 -8.89
C HIS A 238 5.07 3.71 -8.27
N ASP A 239 5.09 2.68 -9.12
CA ASP A 239 5.24 1.29 -8.68
C ASP A 239 6.71 0.94 -8.47
N ALA A 240 6.97 -0.11 -7.70
CA ALA A 240 8.32 -0.65 -7.55
C ALA A 240 8.86 -1.25 -8.87
N PRO A 241 10.19 -1.20 -9.07
CA PRO A 241 10.80 -1.85 -10.22
C PRO A 241 10.53 -3.36 -10.20
N PRO A 242 10.26 -4.00 -11.36
CA PRO A 242 10.06 -5.44 -11.42
C PRO A 242 11.26 -6.19 -10.82
N ALA A 243 11.05 -7.37 -10.21
CA ALA A 243 12.11 -8.09 -9.49
C ALA A 243 13.37 -8.37 -10.33
N GLU A 244 13.26 -8.47 -11.66
CA GLU A 244 14.41 -8.60 -12.58
C GLU A 244 15.38 -7.40 -12.58
N TYR A 245 14.99 -6.25 -11.99
CA TYR A 245 15.82 -5.06 -11.75
C TYR A 245 16.24 -4.91 -10.27
N ARG A 246 15.70 -5.75 -9.37
CA ARG A 246 15.98 -5.75 -7.92
C ARG A 246 16.93 -6.88 -7.48
N ASP A 247 17.76 -7.41 -8.40
CA ASP A 247 18.78 -8.45 -8.13
C ASP A 247 19.96 -7.90 -7.29
N LEU A 248 19.66 -7.54 -6.04
CA LEU A 248 20.59 -7.07 -5.04
C LEU A 248 21.08 -8.23 -4.16
N PRO A 249 22.34 -8.19 -3.68
CA PRO A 249 22.76 -9.07 -2.60
C PRO A 249 21.89 -8.83 -1.35
N PRO A 250 21.40 -9.88 -0.67
CA PRO A 250 20.67 -9.74 0.59
C PRO A 250 21.38 -8.89 1.64
N ALA A 251 20.59 -8.41 2.60
CA ALA A 251 21.11 -7.84 3.84
C ALA A 251 22.09 -8.80 4.53
N ASP A 252 23.01 -8.25 5.32
CA ASP A 252 23.76 -9.07 6.27
C ASP A 252 22.79 -9.57 7.37
N ASP A 253 23.18 -10.61 8.12
CA ASP A 253 22.36 -11.14 9.22
C ASP A 253 21.90 -10.00 10.17
N PRO A 254 20.59 -9.85 10.46
CA PRO A 254 20.09 -8.78 11.32
C PRO A 254 20.62 -8.88 12.75
N ASP A 255 20.83 -7.73 13.41
CA ASP A 255 21.27 -7.67 14.82
C ASP A 255 20.10 -7.79 15.82
N PHE A 256 18.85 -7.76 15.35
CA PHE A 256 17.64 -7.96 16.14
C PHE A 256 17.24 -9.44 16.30
N ASP A 257 16.37 -9.74 17.28
CA ASP A 257 15.98 -11.12 17.64
C ASP A 257 14.96 -11.68 16.63
N THR A 258 15.45 -12.35 15.58
CA THR A 258 14.65 -13.05 14.57
C THR A 258 15.31 -14.37 14.16
N ASP A 259 14.50 -15.35 13.74
CA ASP A 259 14.96 -16.61 13.13
C ASP A 259 14.93 -16.56 11.58
N ALA A 260 14.41 -15.47 10.98
CA ALA A 260 14.28 -15.29 9.53
C ALA A 260 15.58 -14.77 8.89
N VAL A 261 15.82 -15.15 7.63
CA VAL A 261 17.08 -14.88 6.92
C VAL A 261 16.84 -14.08 5.62
N PRO A 262 17.47 -12.90 5.44
CA PRO A 262 17.40 -12.13 4.20
C PRO A 262 17.74 -12.96 2.96
N GLY A 263 16.87 -12.96 1.96
CA GLY A 263 17.01 -13.72 0.71
C GLY A 263 16.65 -15.22 0.80
N GLU A 264 16.25 -15.72 1.98
CA GLU A 264 15.61 -17.04 2.14
C GLU A 264 14.17 -16.93 2.66
N ASP A 265 13.89 -15.94 3.53
CA ASP A 265 12.58 -15.61 4.09
C ASP A 265 12.15 -14.18 3.74
N GLU A 266 10.85 -13.98 3.50
CA GLU A 266 10.26 -12.66 3.19
C GLU A 266 10.23 -11.77 4.44
N LEU A 267 10.54 -10.48 4.27
CA LEU A 267 10.36 -9.47 5.30
C LEU A 267 8.86 -9.24 5.50
N ASP A 268 8.31 -9.73 6.61
CA ASP A 268 6.90 -9.55 6.99
C ASP A 268 6.75 -9.24 8.50
N TRP A 269 5.53 -9.30 9.04
CA TRP A 269 5.29 -9.06 10.47
C TRP A 269 5.84 -10.17 11.39
N ASP A 270 5.97 -11.41 10.93
CA ASP A 270 6.52 -12.54 11.71
C ASP A 270 8.07 -12.50 11.71
N ALA A 271 8.69 -11.87 10.71
CA ALA A 271 10.13 -11.66 10.63
C ALA A 271 10.66 -10.53 11.56
N LEU A 272 9.80 -9.62 12.01
CA LEU A 272 10.13 -8.41 12.77
C LEU A 272 10.10 -8.58 14.31
N PRO A 273 10.84 -7.76 15.07
CA PRO A 273 10.80 -7.83 16.53
C PRO A 273 9.51 -7.23 17.13
N ASP A 274 9.04 -7.83 18.24
CA ASP A 274 7.79 -7.51 18.96
C ASP A 274 7.54 -6.00 19.24
N ASP A 275 8.60 -5.17 19.37
CA ASP A 275 8.48 -3.73 19.68
C ASP A 275 8.46 -2.81 18.45
N VAL A 276 8.65 -3.38 17.26
CA VAL A 276 8.44 -2.74 15.96
C VAL A 276 7.06 -3.11 15.40
N VAL A 277 6.62 -4.35 15.62
CA VAL A 277 5.28 -4.84 15.24
C VAL A 277 4.19 -4.06 16.01
N PRO A 278 3.12 -3.60 15.35
CA PRO A 278 2.04 -2.86 16.00
C PRO A 278 1.11 -3.77 16.83
N ASP A 279 0.50 -3.22 17.89
CA ASP A 279 -0.46 -3.91 18.79
C ASP A 279 -1.62 -4.65 18.06
N GLN A 280 -1.93 -4.22 16.83
CA GLN A 280 -2.82 -4.88 15.88
C GLN A 280 -2.21 -4.74 14.48
N THR A 281 -1.98 -5.85 13.80
CA THR A 281 -1.60 -5.85 12.38
C THR A 281 -2.83 -5.57 11.50
N PRO A 282 -2.67 -5.06 10.27
CA PRO A 282 -3.80 -4.80 9.35
C PRO A 282 -4.76 -5.96 9.13
N GLY A 283 -4.27 -7.21 9.13
CA GLY A 283 -5.11 -8.41 9.02
C GLY A 283 -6.02 -8.66 10.24
N GLU A 284 -5.70 -8.05 11.38
CA GLU A 284 -6.49 -8.13 12.63
C GLU A 284 -7.51 -7.00 12.75
N PHE A 285 -7.48 -5.99 11.87
CA PHE A 285 -8.52 -4.96 11.80
C PHE A 285 -9.83 -5.56 11.32
N THR A 286 -10.58 -6.09 12.28
CA THR A 286 -12.02 -6.20 12.17
C THR A 286 -12.61 -4.80 12.04
N VAL A 287 -12.71 -4.32 10.79
CA VAL A 287 -13.43 -3.09 10.43
C VAL A 287 -14.73 -3.08 11.24
N PRO A 288 -14.98 -2.06 12.10
CA PRO A 288 -15.95 -2.15 13.17
C PRO A 288 -17.33 -2.51 12.62
N ASP A 289 -17.74 -3.74 12.94
CA ASP A 289 -18.88 -4.44 12.37
C ASP A 289 -20.18 -3.62 12.51
N PRO A 290 -20.74 -3.06 11.42
CA PRO A 290 -22.00 -2.34 11.46
C PRO A 290 -23.22 -3.29 11.60
N PHE A 291 -23.02 -4.61 11.59
CA PHE A 291 -24.03 -5.60 11.25
C PHE A 291 -24.17 -6.77 12.25
N GLY A 292 -23.24 -6.96 13.17
CA GLY A 292 -23.36 -7.83 14.35
C GLY A 292 -23.23 -9.33 14.07
N ILE A 293 -22.21 -9.75 13.32
CA ILE A 293 -21.85 -11.15 13.08
C ILE A 293 -20.33 -11.33 13.17
N GLY A 294 -19.84 -11.75 14.34
CA GLY A 294 -18.45 -12.21 14.49
C GLY A 294 -18.20 -13.57 13.85
N PHE A 295 -16.94 -13.83 13.51
CA PHE A 295 -16.42 -15.13 13.04
C PHE A 295 -16.45 -16.21 14.14
#